data_AF-A0A268P2T3-F1
#
_entry.id   AF-A0A268P2T3-F1
#
_cell.length_a   1.000
_cell.length_b   1.000
_cell.length_c   1.000
_cell.angle_alpha   90.00
_cell.angle_beta   90.00
_cell.angle_gamma   90.00
#
_symmetry.space_group_name_H-M   'P 1'
#
loop_
_entity.id
_entity.type
_entity.pdbx_description
1 polymer ?
#
loop_
_entity_poly.entity_id
_entity_poly.type
_entity_poly.pdbx_seq_one_letter_code
_entity_poly.pdbx_strand_id
1 'polypeptide(L)' 'MLFKTILWTTIISVGSLFLIFLVEDLYYQIVENKVGNNALFWTFSFSPFVLAVTLPLAIISYLLIAFFEWKDKDKEEDK' A
#
# COMPACT_ATOMS: atom_id res chain seq x y z
N MET A 1 -5.91 -13.05 -10.11
CA MET A 1 -5.38 -12.86 -8.75
C MET A 1 -4.55 -11.58 -8.62
N LEU A 2 -3.63 -11.29 -9.56
CA LEU A 2 -2.81 -10.05 -9.55
C LEU A 2 -3.60 -8.74 -9.35
N PHE A 3 -4.73 -8.55 -10.06
CA PHE A 3 -5.57 -7.35 -9.90
C PHE A 3 -6.06 -7.16 -8.46
N LYS A 4 -6.43 -8.25 -7.77
CA LYS A 4 -6.85 -8.21 -6.36
C LYS A 4 -5.69 -7.79 -5.47
N THR A 5 -4.48 -8.30 -5.72
CA THR A 5 -3.27 -7.89 -5.00
C THR A 5 -2.97 -6.41 -5.18
N ILE A 6 -3.04 -5.91 -6.42
CA ILE A 6 -2.84 -4.49 -6.74
C ILE A 6 -3.89 -3.63 -6.01
N LEU A 7 -5.17 -3.99 -6.10
CA LEU A 7 -6.25 -3.27 -5.45
C LEU A 7 -6.04 -3.17 -3.92
N TRP A 8 -5.76 -4.30 -3.27
CA TRP A 8 -5.52 -4.33 -1.82
C TRP A 8 -4.28 -3.55 -1.44
N THR A 9 -3.19 -3.67 -2.21
CA THR A 9 -1.96 -2.91 -1.96
C THR A 9 -2.21 -1.41 -2.03
N THR A 10 -2.97 -0.94 -3.03
CA THR A 10 -3.35 0.47 -3.17
C THR A 10 -4.18 0.94 -1.98
N ILE A 11 -5.22 0.19 -1.61
CA ILE A 11 -6.11 0.54 -0.50
C ILE A 11 -5.33 0.61 0.82
N ILE A 12 -4.50 -0.39 1.10
CA ILE A 12 -3.71 -0.43 2.33
C ILE A 12 -2.69 0.71 2.33
N SER A 13 -1.96 0.92 1.23
CA SER A 13 -0.91 1.95 1.16
C SER A 13 -1.49 3.36 1.34
N VAL A 14 -2.54 3.70 0.59
CA VAL A 14 -3.18 5.03 0.65
C VAL A 14 -3.95 5.20 1.96
N GLY A 15 -4.64 4.15 2.41
CA GLY A 15 -5.37 4.17 3.68
C GLY A 15 -4.45 4.37 4.89
N SER A 16 -3.30 3.69 4.93
CA SER A 16 -2.30 3.90 5.98
C SER A 16 -1.74 5.31 5.95
N LEU A 17 -1.45 5.85 4.76
CA LEU A 17 -0.98 7.23 4.60
C LEU A 17 -2.01 8.24 5.13
N PHE A 18 -3.29 8.03 4.81
CA PHE A 18 -4.38 8.86 5.32
C PHE A 18 -4.47 8.82 6.84
N LEU A 19 -4.38 7.64 7.44
CA LEU A 19 -4.42 7.50 8.91
C LEU A 19 -3.27 8.24 9.58
N ILE A 20 -2.06 8.20 9.01
CA ILE A 20 -0.90 8.93 9.55
C ILE A 20 -1.18 10.44 9.54
N PHE A 21 -1.60 11.00 8.40
CA PHE A 21 -1.88 12.43 8.31
C PHE A 21 -3.10 12.84 9.14
N LEU A 22 -4.10 11.97 9.29
CA LEU A 22 -5.26 12.24 10.15
C LEU A 22 -4.84 12.35 11.62
N VAL A 23 -3.97 11.44 12.09
CA VAL A 23 -3.43 11.49 13.46
C VAL A 23 -2.60 12.75 13.67
N GLU A 24 -1.77 13.12 12.70
CA GLU A 24 -0.99 14.36 12.75
C GLU A 24 -1.90 15.60 12.82
N ASP A 25 -2.94 15.65 11.97
CA ASP A 25 -3.91 16.75 11.95
C ASP A 25 -4.66 16.87 13.29
N LEU A 26 -5.15 15.75 13.83
CA LEU A 26 -5.78 15.71 15.15
C LEU A 26 -4.82 16.18 16.25
N TYR A 27 -3.54 15.80 16.20
CA TYR A 27 -2.55 16.25 17.15
C TYR A 27 -2.36 17.77 17.09
N TYR A 28 -2.21 18.35 15.90
CA TYR A 28 -2.05 19.81 15.75
C TYR A 28 -3.29 20.58 16.20
N GLN A 29 -4.49 20.05 15.95
CA GLN A 29 -5.73 20.69 16.39
C GLN A 29 -5.91 20.61 17.90
N ILE A 30 -5.69 19.44 18.51
CA ILE A 30 -5.98 19.21 19.93
C ILE A 30 -4.87 19.75 20.84
N VAL A 31 -3.61 19.56 20.47
CA VAL A 31 -2.45 19.87 21.32
C VAL A 31 -1.89 21.25 21.02
N GLU A 32 -1.75 21.60 19.74
CA GLU A 32 -1.12 22.86 19.34
C GLU A 32 -2.12 24.00 19.07
N ASN A 33 -3.43 23.73 19.07
CA ASN A 33 -4.48 24.69 18.70
C ASN A 33 -4.22 25.36 17.33
N LYS A 34 -3.54 24.67 16.42
CA LYS A 34 -3.25 25.15 15.07
C LYS A 34 -4.29 24.59 14.11
N VAL A 35 -4.93 25.49 13.37
CA VAL A 35 -5.85 25.16 12.29
C VAL A 35 -5.12 25.36 10.97
N GLY A 36 -4.96 24.30 10.18
CA GLY A 36 -4.32 24.42 8.87
C GLY A 36 -3.69 23.16 8.31
N ASN A 37 -3.57 22.09 9.09
CA ASN A 37 -3.22 20.80 8.50
C ASN A 37 -4.47 20.20 7.84
N ASN A 38 -4.34 19.63 6.64
CA ASN A 38 -5.45 18.97 5.95
C ASN A 38 -4.99 17.59 5.52
N ALA A 39 -5.39 16.58 6.30
CA ALA A 39 -4.98 15.20 6.08
C ALA A 39 -5.30 14.69 4.65
N LEU A 40 -6.44 15.09 4.09
CA LEU A 40 -6.84 14.68 2.73
C LEU A 40 -5.91 15.26 1.66
N PHE A 41 -5.54 16.53 1.80
CA PHE A 41 -4.62 17.18 0.88
C PHE A 41 -3.27 16.47 0.85
N TRP A 42 -2.65 16.26 2.01
CA TRP A 42 -1.35 15.60 2.10
C TRP A 42 -1.40 14.14 1.65
N THR A 43 -2.46 13.43 1.98
CA THR A 43 -2.67 12.07 1.47
C THR A 43 -2.65 12.06 -0.05
N PHE A 44 -3.40 12.95 -0.70
CA PHE A 44 -3.44 13.03 -2.15
C PHE A 44 -2.08 13.40 -2.75
N SER A 45 -1.38 14.38 -2.16
CA SER A 45 -0.05 14.81 -2.62
C SER A 45 1.02 13.72 -2.52
N PHE A 46 0.99 12.91 -1.46
CA PHE A 46 2.01 11.87 -1.22
C PHE A 46 1.63 10.48 -1.76
N SER A 47 0.35 10.24 -2.07
CA SER A 47 -0.11 8.95 -2.61
C SER A 47 0.65 8.48 -3.86
N PRO A 48 0.96 9.33 -4.85
CA PRO A 48 1.74 8.90 -6.03
C PRO A 48 3.11 8.35 -5.67
N PHE A 49 3.80 8.97 -4.70
CA PHE A 49 5.14 8.54 -4.26
C PHE A 49 5.07 7.19 -3.55
N VAL A 50 4.09 7.02 -2.66
CA VAL A 50 3.90 5.75 -1.95
C VAL A 50 3.57 4.64 -2.93
N LEU A 51 2.63 4.87 -3.85
CA LEU A 51 2.21 3.88 -4.85
C LEU A 51 3.32 3.53 -5.84
N ALA A 52 4.18 4.50 -6.20
CA ALA A 52 5.34 4.25 -7.04
C ALA A 52 6.33 3.25 -6.43
N VAL A 53 6.36 3.12 -5.09
CA VAL A 53 7.20 2.16 -4.38
C VAL A 53 6.45 0.86 -4.09
N THR A 54 5.21 0.95 -3.59
CA THR A 54 4.48 -0.24 -3.11
C THR A 54 3.92 -1.10 -4.24
N LEU A 55 3.50 -0.51 -5.37
CA LEU A 55 2.95 -1.28 -6.50
C LEU A 55 3.98 -2.18 -7.18
N PRO A 56 5.18 -1.72 -7.56
CA PRO A 56 6.19 -2.61 -8.14
C PRO A 56 6.56 -3.75 -7.19
N LEU A 57 6.71 -3.44 -5.90
CA LEU A 57 7.04 -4.44 -4.89
C LEU A 57 5.95 -5.52 -4.77
N ALA A 58 4.67 -5.12 -4.78
CA ALA A 58 3.56 -6.07 -4.75
C ALA A 58 3.50 -6.93 -6.02
N ILE A 59 3.77 -6.34 -7.19
CA ILE A 59 3.80 -7.07 -8.46
C ILE A 59 4.94 -8.10 -8.47
N ILE A 60 6.15 -7.71 -8.08
CA ILE A 60 7.31 -8.61 -8.03
C ILE A 60 7.06 -9.75 -7.03
N SER A 61 6.53 -9.43 -5.85
CA SER A 61 6.20 -10.44 -4.83
C SER A 61 5.19 -11.46 -5.35
N TYR A 62 4.15 -11.00 -6.05
CA TYR A 62 3.17 -11.87 -6.68
C TYR A 62 3.80 -12.77 -7.75
N LEU A 63 4.65 -12.22 -8.62
CA LEU A 63 5.33 -12.99 -9.67
C LEU A 63 6.26 -14.07 -9.09
N LEU A 64 6.98 -13.76 -8.00
CA LEU A 64 7.81 -14.72 -7.31
C LEU A 64 6.99 -15.88 -6.73
N ILE A 65 5.87 -15.57 -6.06
CA ILE A 65 4.96 -16.59 -5.51
C ILE A 65 4.43 -17.48 -6.64
N ALA A 66 3.94 -16.88 -7.72
CA ALA A 66 3.43 -17.63 -8.86
C ALA A 66 4.51 -18.52 -9.52
N PHE A 67 5.75 -18.04 -9.58
CA PHE A 67 6.88 -18.82 -10.10
C PHE A 67 7.22 -20.03 -9.21
N PHE A 68 7.24 -19.86 -7.89
CA PHE A 68 7.47 -20.97 -6.95
C PHE A 68 6.32 -21.98 -6.98
N GLU A 69 5.07 -21.52 -6.99
CA GLU A 69 3.90 -22.40 -7.09
C GLU A 69 3.91 -23.23 -8.39
N TRP A 70 4.32 -22.62 -9.51
CA TRP A 70 4.47 -23.35 -10.77
C TRP A 70 5.58 -24.41 -10.68
N LYS A 71 6.75 -24.01 -10.18
CA LYS A 71 7.91 -24.92 -10.03
C LYS A 71 7.63 -26.11 -9.11
N ASP A 72 6.83 -25.92 -8.05
CA ASP A 72 6.51 -26.99 -7.11
C ASP A 72 5.44 -27.94 -7.67
N LYS A 73 4.52 -27.45 -8.51
CA LYS A 73 3.55 -28.30 -9.22
C LYS A 73 4.22 -29.24 -10.23
N ASP A 74 5.23 -28.75 -10.97
CA ASP A 74 5.98 -29.58 -11.92
C ASP A 74 6.68 -30.78 -11.23
N LYS A 75 6.99 -30.68 -9.92
CA LYS A 75 7.57 -31.79 -9.14
C LYS A 75 6.56 -32.79 -8.60
N GLU A 76 5.29 -32.42 -8.51
CA GLU A 76 4.21 -33.32 -8.08
C GLU A 76 3.68 -34.16 -9.23
N GLU A 77 3.72 -33.65 -10.48
CA GLU A 77 3.27 -34.39 -11.67
C GLU A 77 4.29 -35.44 -12.17
N ASP A 78 5.56 -35.34 -11.76
CA ASP A 78 6.64 -36.31 -12.09
C ASP A 78 6.75 -37.49 -11.10
N LYS A 79 5.79 -37.65 -10.16
CA LYS A 79 5.69 -38.78 -9.22
C LYS A 79 4.49 -39.67 -9.49
#